data_AF-A0A1Q6YH39-F1
#
_entry.id   AF-A0A1Q6YH39-F1
#
_cell.length_a   1.000
_cell.length_b   1.000
_cell.length_c   1.000
_cell.angle_alpha   90.00
_cell.angle_beta   90.00
_cell.angle_gamma   90.00
#
_symmetry.space_group_name_H-M   'P 1'
#
loop_
_entity.id
_entity.type
_entity.pdbx_description
1 polymer ?
#
loop_
_entity_poly.entity_id
_entity_poly.type
_entity_poly.pdbx_seq_one_letter_code
_entity_poly.pdbx_strand_id
1 'polypeptide(L)'
;MQQANALVHQAATILANPEYGNGQLVRARLQEWLVSIQEQKAQLGPQVAKAIEHLVRTTRSFAPGLFHCYTVPDLPATNNDLEQCFGSVRYHERRTTGRKAVVPAVVVRGSVRLVATVASKTRLFSAQDLRPRDPHQWQQLRQHLSYCEQTRCQQRRFRKDPVTYLTHLEACLLSSEAVPP
;
A
#
# COMPACT_ATOMS: atom_id res chain seq x y z
N MET A 1 27.28 12.14 -13.02
CA MET A 1 26.53 10.89 -12.69
C MET A 1 27.28 9.99 -11.71
N GLN A 2 28.58 9.72 -11.87
CA GLN A 2 29.34 8.83 -10.97
C GLN A 2 29.29 9.23 -9.49
N GLN A 3 29.47 10.52 -9.17
CA GLN A 3 29.39 11.03 -7.79
C GLN A 3 28.00 10.83 -7.16
N ALA A 4 26.92 11.11 -7.91
CA ALA A 4 25.56 10.88 -7.42
C ALA A 4 25.28 9.39 -7.16
N ASN A 5 25.81 8.50 -8.00
CA ASN A 5 25.68 7.06 -7.79
C ASN A 5 26.42 6.60 -6.52
N ALA A 6 27.64 7.11 -6.29
CA ALA A 6 28.40 6.81 -5.08
C ALA A 6 27.63 7.20 -3.80
N LEU A 7 26.97 8.36 -3.79
CA LEU A 7 26.13 8.78 -2.67
C LEU A 7 24.96 7.82 -2.42
N VAL A 8 24.30 7.35 -3.47
CA VAL A 8 23.21 6.36 -3.36
C VAL A 8 23.73 5.05 -2.77
N HIS A 9 24.88 4.56 -3.23
CA HIS A 9 25.51 3.36 -2.69
C HIS A 9 25.89 3.51 -1.21
N GLN A 10 26.42 4.67 -0.79
CA GLN A 10 26.73 4.92 0.62
C GLN A 10 25.47 4.88 1.50
N ALA A 11 24.39 5.54 1.08
CA ALA A 11 23.11 5.49 1.80
C ALA A 11 22.57 4.05 1.88
N ALA A 12 22.64 3.31 0.78
CA ALA A 12 22.20 1.93 0.72
C ALA A 12 23.01 1.04 1.69
N THR A 13 24.33 1.22 1.79
CA THR A 13 25.17 0.47 2.74
C THR A 13 24.81 0.79 4.20
N ILE A 14 24.53 2.06 4.53
CA ILE A 14 24.09 2.45 5.87
C ILE A 14 22.77 1.76 6.23
N LEU A 15 21.80 1.77 5.30
CA LEU A 15 20.48 1.17 5.50
C LEU A 15 20.49 -0.36 5.41
N ALA A 16 21.45 -0.96 4.68
CA ALA A 16 21.62 -2.40 4.65
C ALA A 16 22.06 -2.94 6.03
N ASN A 17 22.72 -2.08 6.83
CA ASN A 17 23.11 -2.38 8.21
C ASN A 17 23.79 -3.77 8.36
N PRO A 18 24.87 -4.05 7.61
CA PRO A 18 25.47 -5.39 7.55
C PRO A 18 26.02 -5.89 8.90
N GLU A 19 26.32 -4.96 9.82
CA GLU A 19 26.79 -5.25 11.16
C GLU A 19 25.66 -5.51 12.17
N TYR A 20 24.40 -5.49 11.72
CA TYR A 20 23.20 -5.67 12.56
C TYR A 20 23.16 -4.71 13.76
N GLY A 21 23.56 -3.45 13.55
CA GLY A 21 23.42 -2.41 14.56
C GLY A 21 21.96 -2.14 14.92
N ASN A 22 21.69 -1.67 16.13
CA ASN A 22 20.33 -1.28 16.50
C ASN A 22 19.84 -0.05 15.70
N GLY A 23 18.53 0.19 15.69
CA GLY A 23 17.94 1.29 14.92
C GLY A 23 18.43 2.69 15.30
N GLN A 24 18.89 2.91 16.54
CA GLN A 24 19.46 4.18 16.96
C GLN A 24 20.82 4.43 16.30
N LEU A 25 21.66 3.40 16.19
CA LEU A 25 22.96 3.48 15.54
C LEU A 25 22.81 3.73 14.04
N VAL A 26 21.88 3.03 13.37
CA VAL A 26 21.60 3.26 11.94
C VAL A 26 21.09 4.68 11.72
N ARG A 27 20.23 5.19 12.62
CA ARG A 27 19.76 6.57 12.59
C ARG A 27 20.90 7.58 12.73
N ALA A 28 21.80 7.39 13.68
CA ALA A 28 22.94 8.28 13.88
C ALA A 28 23.85 8.31 12.63
N ARG A 29 24.23 7.13 12.12
CA ARG A 29 25.04 6.99 10.89
C ARG A 29 24.39 7.69 9.69
N LEU A 30 23.08 7.52 9.51
CA LEU A 30 22.35 8.17 8.42
C LEU A 30 22.29 9.69 8.60
N GLN A 31 22.07 10.17 9.82
CA GLN A 31 22.03 11.62 10.12
C GLN A 31 23.38 12.29 9.87
N GLU A 32 24.48 11.69 10.34
CA GLU A 32 25.84 12.18 10.08
C GLU A 32 26.13 12.25 8.58
N TRP A 33 25.79 11.19 7.84
CA TRP A 33 25.93 11.16 6.39
C TRP A 33 25.09 12.26 5.69
N LEU A 34 23.83 12.46 6.11
CA LEU A 34 22.97 13.51 5.54
C LEU A 34 23.53 14.92 5.77
N VAL A 35 24.16 15.17 6.93
CA VAL A 35 24.83 16.45 7.20
C VAL A 35 26.03 16.63 6.27
N SER A 36 26.89 15.61 6.16
CA SER A 36 28.08 15.67 5.30
C SER A 36 27.74 15.97 3.84
N ILE A 37 26.74 15.30 3.26
CA ILE A 37 26.37 15.54 1.86
C ILE A 37 25.69 16.91 1.67
N GLN A 38 24.99 17.40 2.70
CA GLN A 38 24.33 18.69 2.66
C GLN A 38 25.35 19.85 2.66
N GLU A 39 26.46 19.71 3.39
CA GLU A 39 27.57 20.67 3.40
C GLU A 39 28.31 20.70 2.05
N GLN A 40 28.51 19.52 1.44
CA GLN A 40 29.24 19.39 0.18
C GLN A 40 28.38 19.67 -1.06
N LYS A 41 27.05 19.81 -0.92
CA LYS A 41 26.11 19.89 -2.05
C LYS A 41 26.43 20.99 -3.07
N ALA A 42 26.98 22.12 -2.61
CA ALA A 42 27.33 23.26 -3.47
C ALA A 42 28.42 22.91 -4.50
N GLN A 43 29.26 21.92 -4.19
CA GLN A 43 30.36 21.47 -5.04
C GLN A 43 29.92 20.44 -6.09
N LEU A 44 28.70 19.89 -5.97
CA LEU A 44 28.21 18.77 -6.79
C LEU A 44 27.32 19.22 -7.97
N GLY A 45 27.19 20.53 -8.18
CA GLY A 45 26.37 21.12 -9.23
C GLY A 45 24.87 21.23 -8.86
N PRO A 46 24.12 22.10 -9.57
CA PRO A 46 22.79 22.54 -9.13
C PRO A 46 21.74 21.41 -9.12
N GLN A 47 21.80 20.47 -10.06
CA GLN A 47 20.84 19.36 -10.13
C GLN A 47 21.02 18.38 -8.96
N VAL A 48 22.27 18.03 -8.64
CA VAL A 48 22.59 17.13 -7.51
C VAL A 48 22.30 17.82 -6.19
N ALA A 49 22.61 19.12 -6.06
CA ALA A 49 22.26 19.89 -4.88
C ALA A 49 20.75 19.88 -4.58
N LYS A 50 19.91 20.07 -5.61
CA LYS A 50 18.46 19.98 -5.49
C LYS A 50 17.98 18.58 -5.09
N ALA A 51 18.61 17.53 -5.62
CA ALA A 51 18.32 16.15 -5.24
C ALA A 51 18.68 15.87 -3.77
N ILE A 52 19.83 16.36 -3.31
CA ILE A 52 20.26 16.25 -1.90
C ILE A 52 19.28 16.95 -0.97
N GLU A 53 18.84 18.17 -1.31
CA GLU A 53 17.83 18.89 -0.52
C GLU A 53 16.51 18.12 -0.42
N HIS A 54 16.07 17.53 -1.53
CA HIS A 54 14.90 16.67 -1.54
C HIS A 54 15.10 15.43 -0.66
N LEU A 55 16.24 14.74 -0.78
CA LEU A 55 16.58 13.56 0.02
C LEU A 55 16.58 13.88 1.52
N VAL A 56 17.24 14.97 1.93
CA VAL A 56 17.28 15.39 3.34
C VAL A 56 15.87 15.66 3.86
N ARG A 57 15.06 16.40 3.09
CA ARG A 57 13.67 16.72 3.46
C ARG A 57 12.82 15.48 3.61
N THR A 58 12.85 14.60 2.60
CA THR A 58 12.08 13.37 2.58
C THR A 58 12.51 12.46 3.73
N THR A 59 13.81 12.27 3.96
CA THR A 59 14.30 11.42 5.05
C THR A 59 13.87 11.94 6.41
N ARG A 60 13.90 13.26 6.64
CA ARG A 60 13.38 13.86 7.90
C ARG A 60 11.89 13.62 8.08
N SER A 61 11.10 13.73 7.01
CA SER A 61 9.65 13.48 7.05
C SER A 61 9.32 12.04 7.44
N PHE A 62 10.10 11.07 6.96
CA PHE A 62 9.88 9.64 7.24
C PHE A 62 10.64 9.12 8.48
N ALA A 63 11.55 9.92 9.06
CA ALA A 63 12.44 9.52 10.16
C ALA A 63 11.75 8.84 11.36
N PRO A 64 10.54 9.25 11.81
CA PRO A 64 9.89 8.58 12.94
C PRO A 64 9.60 7.10 12.68
N GLY A 65 9.28 6.72 11.44
CA GLY A 65 8.91 5.35 11.09
C GLY A 65 10.03 4.52 10.44
N LEU A 66 11.11 5.15 9.99
CA LEU A 66 12.11 4.52 9.11
C LEU A 66 12.96 3.44 9.79
N PHE A 67 13.18 3.56 11.11
CA PHE A 67 14.16 2.74 11.82
C PHE A 67 13.56 1.60 12.65
N HIS A 68 12.23 1.44 12.64
CA HIS A 68 11.57 0.39 13.43
C HIS A 68 11.94 -1.01 12.97
N CYS A 69 12.24 -1.20 11.68
CA CYS A 69 12.67 -2.48 11.10
C CYS A 69 13.97 -3.03 11.72
N TYR A 70 14.78 -2.20 12.37
CA TYR A 70 15.99 -2.65 13.09
C TYR A 70 15.74 -3.00 14.57
N THR A 71 14.51 -2.82 15.05
CA THR A 71 14.15 -3.01 16.47
C THR A 71 13.03 -4.01 16.69
N VAL A 72 12.11 -4.12 15.73
CA VAL A 72 10.99 -5.06 15.79
C VAL A 72 11.40 -6.32 15.03
N PRO A 73 11.48 -7.49 15.70
CA PRO A 73 11.74 -8.76 15.02
C PRO A 73 10.75 -8.98 13.87
N ASP A 74 11.22 -9.56 12.78
CA ASP A 74 10.43 -9.92 11.59
C ASP A 74 9.73 -8.75 10.85
N LEU A 75 9.97 -7.50 11.25
CA LEU A 75 9.49 -6.34 10.50
C LEU A 75 10.44 -6.07 9.31
N PRO A 76 9.99 -6.25 8.06
CA PRO A 76 10.88 -6.09 6.91
C PRO A 76 11.35 -4.63 6.75
N ALA A 77 12.60 -4.46 6.31
CA ALA A 77 13.19 -3.15 6.07
C ALA A 77 12.59 -2.42 4.85
N THR A 78 11.94 -3.15 3.95
CA THR A 78 11.28 -2.59 2.76
C THR A 78 9.89 -3.19 2.60
N ASN A 79 9.03 -2.48 1.88
CA ASN A 79 7.71 -2.96 1.49
C ASN A 79 7.73 -3.71 0.14
N ASN A 80 8.91 -3.99 -0.44
CA ASN A 80 9.06 -4.55 -1.79
C ASN A 80 8.25 -5.84 -1.99
N ASP A 81 8.27 -6.74 -1.01
CA ASP A 81 7.51 -7.99 -1.07
C ASP A 81 6.00 -7.75 -1.10
N LEU A 82 5.52 -6.76 -0.34
CA LEU A 82 4.13 -6.32 -0.39
C LEU A 82 3.80 -5.71 -1.76
N GLU A 83 4.66 -4.84 -2.27
CA GLU A 83 4.47 -4.22 -3.60
C GLU A 83 4.44 -5.27 -4.71
N GLN A 84 5.32 -6.27 -4.66
CA GLN A 84 5.35 -7.41 -5.57
C GLN A 84 4.08 -8.25 -5.44
N CYS A 85 3.65 -8.55 -4.20
CA CYS A 85 2.42 -9.26 -3.91
C CYS A 85 1.21 -8.55 -4.56
N PHE A 86 1.01 -7.26 -4.26
CA PHE A 86 -0.05 -6.45 -4.85
C PHE A 86 0.09 -6.31 -6.37
N GLY A 87 1.32 -6.22 -6.89
CA GLY A 87 1.61 -6.19 -8.31
C GLY A 87 1.11 -7.44 -9.02
N SER A 88 1.32 -8.60 -8.40
CA SER A 88 0.86 -9.87 -8.93
C SER A 88 -0.66 -9.98 -8.98
N VAL A 89 -1.37 -9.48 -7.95
CA VAL A 89 -2.84 -9.42 -7.96
C VAL A 89 -3.33 -8.52 -9.08
N ARG A 90 -2.76 -7.31 -9.21
CA ARG A 90 -3.12 -6.38 -10.30
C ARG A 90 -2.85 -6.97 -11.68
N TYR A 91 -1.78 -7.75 -11.84
CA TYR A 91 -1.47 -8.45 -13.08
C TYR A 91 -2.57 -9.47 -13.44
N HIS A 92 -2.97 -10.33 -12.50
CA HIS A 92 -4.03 -11.31 -12.73
C HIS A 92 -5.38 -10.64 -13.00
N GLU A 93 -5.75 -9.62 -12.23
CA GLU A 93 -6.97 -8.82 -12.46
C GLU A 93 -7.01 -8.22 -13.87
N ARG A 94 -5.87 -7.71 -14.36
CA ARG A 94 -5.79 -7.18 -15.73
C ARG A 94 -5.98 -8.29 -16.76
N ARG A 95 -5.42 -9.48 -16.56
CA ARG A 95 -5.61 -10.61 -17.48
C ARG A 95 -7.06 -11.10 -17.53
N THR A 96 -7.76 -11.09 -16.39
CA THR A 96 -9.15 -11.55 -16.33
C THR A 96 -10.15 -10.50 -16.78
N THR A 97 -9.88 -9.21 -16.56
CA THR A 97 -10.84 -8.11 -16.82
C THR A 97 -10.48 -7.20 -17.98
N GLY A 98 -9.24 -7.25 -18.49
CA GLY A 98 -8.71 -6.33 -19.50
C GLY A 98 -8.40 -4.91 -18.98
N ARG A 99 -8.62 -4.61 -17.70
CA ARG A 99 -8.53 -3.24 -17.17
C ARG A 99 -7.13 -2.92 -16.64
N LYS A 100 -6.55 -1.80 -17.11
CA LYS A 100 -5.20 -1.34 -16.70
C LYS A 100 -5.17 -0.76 -15.29
N ALA A 101 -6.18 0.04 -14.94
CA ALA A 101 -6.33 0.68 -13.65
C ALA A 101 -6.87 -0.30 -12.59
N VAL A 102 -6.63 0.03 -11.31
CA VAL A 102 -7.19 -0.74 -10.18
C VAL A 102 -8.70 -0.86 -10.37
N VAL A 103 -9.16 -2.09 -10.59
CA VAL A 103 -10.57 -2.36 -10.79
C VAL A 103 -11.29 -2.03 -9.47
N PRO A 104 -12.47 -1.39 -9.49
CA PRO A 104 -13.27 -1.17 -8.28
C PRO A 104 -13.46 -2.43 -7.42
N ALA A 105 -13.40 -3.60 -8.07
CA ALA A 105 -13.42 -4.92 -7.44
C ALA A 105 -12.29 -5.16 -6.43
N VAL A 106 -11.11 -4.52 -6.58
CA VAL A 106 -10.03 -4.59 -5.57
C VAL A 106 -10.43 -3.85 -4.30
N VAL A 107 -11.23 -2.78 -4.37
CA VAL A 107 -11.68 -2.10 -3.14
C VAL A 107 -12.82 -2.88 -2.47
N VAL A 108 -13.69 -3.50 -3.26
CA VAL A 108 -14.82 -4.27 -2.73
C VAL A 108 -14.38 -5.62 -2.17
N ARG A 109 -13.48 -6.32 -2.89
CA ARG A 109 -13.11 -7.72 -2.61
C ARG A 109 -11.62 -7.91 -2.38
N GLY A 110 -10.83 -6.84 -2.26
CA GLY A 110 -9.36 -6.93 -2.15
C GLY A 110 -8.90 -7.69 -0.93
N SER A 111 -9.56 -7.50 0.22
CA SER A 111 -9.24 -8.20 1.48
C SER A 111 -9.27 -9.72 1.31
N VAL A 112 -10.21 -10.25 0.53
CA VAL A 112 -10.32 -11.70 0.26
C VAL A 112 -9.53 -12.14 -0.98
N ARG A 113 -9.48 -11.32 -2.03
CA ARG A 113 -8.79 -11.65 -3.28
C ARG A 113 -7.28 -11.67 -3.13
N LEU A 114 -6.71 -10.75 -2.36
CA LEU A 114 -5.27 -10.73 -2.07
C LEU A 114 -4.87 -12.01 -1.33
N VAL A 115 -5.58 -12.34 -0.25
CA VAL A 115 -5.34 -13.55 0.54
C VAL A 115 -5.48 -14.81 -0.32
N ALA A 116 -6.56 -14.92 -1.11
CA ALA A 116 -6.75 -16.06 -2.01
C ALA A 116 -5.65 -16.18 -3.07
N THR A 117 -5.19 -15.06 -3.63
CA THR A 117 -4.09 -15.05 -4.63
C THR A 117 -2.77 -15.47 -4.00
N VAL A 118 -2.45 -15.01 -2.79
CA VAL A 118 -1.24 -15.41 -2.08
C VAL A 118 -1.32 -16.89 -1.73
N ALA A 119 -2.42 -17.31 -1.11
CA ALA A 119 -2.59 -18.67 -0.64
C ALA A 119 -2.54 -19.69 -1.80
N SER A 120 -3.18 -19.40 -2.93
CA SER A 120 -3.19 -20.27 -4.12
C SER A 120 -1.83 -20.39 -4.81
N LYS A 121 -0.88 -19.48 -4.56
CA LYS A 121 0.51 -19.61 -5.02
C LYS A 121 1.35 -20.49 -4.13
N THR A 122 1.01 -20.55 -2.84
CA THR A 122 1.74 -21.35 -1.85
C THR A 122 1.35 -22.83 -1.92
N ARG A 123 0.08 -23.13 -2.20
CA ARG A 123 -0.40 -24.52 -2.33
C ARG A 123 -1.63 -24.65 -3.21
N LEU A 124 -1.89 -25.87 -3.64
CA LEU A 124 -3.16 -26.27 -4.22
C LEU A 124 -4.21 -26.48 -3.11
N PHE A 125 -5.46 -26.16 -3.42
CA PHE A 125 -6.60 -26.33 -2.52
C PHE A 125 -7.52 -27.42 -3.08
N SER A 126 -7.83 -28.43 -2.26
CA SER A 126 -8.90 -29.39 -2.56
C SER A 126 -10.27 -28.78 -2.27
N ALA A 127 -11.34 -29.43 -2.72
CA ALA A 127 -12.71 -29.03 -2.37
C ALA A 127 -12.94 -29.04 -0.84
N GLN A 128 -12.27 -29.96 -0.12
CA GLN A 128 -12.37 -30.05 1.34
C GLN A 128 -11.70 -28.86 2.02
N ASP A 129 -10.58 -28.37 1.49
CA ASP A 129 -9.88 -27.19 2.01
C ASP A 129 -10.71 -25.90 1.90
N LEU A 130 -11.57 -25.80 0.88
CA LEU A 130 -12.38 -24.61 0.60
C LEU A 130 -13.69 -24.58 1.40
N ARG A 131 -14.02 -25.66 2.13
CA ARG A 131 -15.22 -25.71 2.95
C ARG A 131 -15.07 -24.77 4.15
N PRO A 132 -16.01 -23.83 4.38
CA PRO A 132 -15.97 -22.98 5.57
C PRO A 132 -16.02 -23.82 6.84
N ARG A 133 -15.03 -23.65 7.73
CA ARG A 133 -14.98 -24.31 9.04
C ARG A 133 -15.94 -23.65 10.03
N ASP A 134 -16.12 -22.33 9.89
CA ASP A 134 -17.07 -21.53 10.66
C ASP A 134 -18.06 -20.86 9.67
N PRO A 135 -19.29 -21.39 9.57
CA PRO A 135 -20.32 -20.82 8.70
C PRO A 135 -20.70 -19.39 9.08
N HIS A 136 -20.66 -19.03 10.36
CA HIS A 136 -21.08 -17.71 10.84
C HIS A 136 -20.06 -16.65 10.44
N GLN A 137 -18.76 -16.89 10.68
CA GLN A 137 -17.71 -15.99 10.21
C GLN A 137 -17.74 -15.83 8.68
N TRP A 138 -17.99 -16.91 7.95
CA TRP A 138 -18.13 -16.86 6.50
C TRP A 138 -19.32 -16.00 6.05
N GLN A 139 -20.46 -16.10 6.72
CA GLN A 139 -21.63 -15.25 6.46
C GLN A 139 -21.35 -13.78 6.76
N GLN A 140 -20.71 -13.49 7.89
CA GLN A 140 -20.32 -12.11 8.26
C GLN A 140 -19.38 -11.50 7.21
N LEU A 141 -18.36 -12.24 6.77
CA LEU A 141 -17.45 -11.79 5.72
C LEU A 141 -18.22 -11.51 4.42
N ARG A 142 -19.15 -12.39 4.04
CA ARG A 142 -19.99 -12.22 2.85
C ARG A 142 -20.85 -10.97 2.94
N GLN A 143 -21.50 -10.73 4.08
CA GLN A 143 -22.30 -9.52 4.32
C GLN A 143 -21.45 -8.25 4.22
N HIS A 144 -20.25 -8.25 4.81
CA HIS A 144 -19.32 -7.13 4.71
C HIS A 144 -18.93 -6.82 3.26
N LEU A 145 -18.59 -7.84 2.47
CA LEU A 145 -18.26 -7.65 1.06
C LEU A 145 -19.46 -7.13 0.24
N SER A 146 -20.66 -7.63 0.52
CA SER A 146 -21.90 -7.15 -0.11
C SER A 146 -22.18 -5.68 0.22
N TYR A 147 -21.97 -5.28 1.48
CA TYR A 147 -22.07 -3.88 1.89
C TYR A 147 -21.08 -2.99 1.13
N CYS A 148 -19.80 -3.37 1.07
CA CYS A 148 -18.80 -2.62 0.30
C CYS A 148 -19.17 -2.51 -1.20
N GLU A 149 -19.76 -3.56 -1.77
CA GLU A 149 -20.24 -3.57 -3.16
C GLU A 149 -21.39 -2.59 -3.37
N GLN A 150 -22.37 -2.61 -2.46
CA GLN A 150 -23.52 -1.70 -2.47
C GLN A 150 -23.08 -0.25 -2.37
N THR A 151 -22.21 0.08 -1.41
CA THR A 151 -21.65 1.44 -1.27
C THR A 151 -20.96 1.90 -2.56
N ARG A 152 -20.24 1.02 -3.27
CA ARG A 152 -19.63 1.37 -4.55
C ARG A 152 -20.65 1.57 -5.67
N CYS A 153 -21.70 0.75 -5.70
CA CYS A 153 -22.81 0.92 -6.63
C CYS A 153 -23.52 2.27 -6.39
N GLN A 154 -23.77 2.65 -5.15
CA GLN A 154 -24.34 3.95 -4.79
C GLN A 154 -23.47 5.11 -5.26
N GLN A 155 -22.17 5.11 -4.93
CA GLN A 155 -21.24 6.14 -5.38
C GLN A 155 -21.19 6.25 -6.90
N ARG A 156 -21.30 5.11 -7.62
CA ARG A 156 -21.36 5.12 -9.09
C ARG A 156 -22.68 5.69 -9.60
N ARG A 157 -23.81 5.36 -8.99
CA ARG A 157 -25.14 5.91 -9.35
C ARG A 157 -25.15 7.43 -9.16
N PHE A 158 -24.72 7.91 -8.00
CA PHE A 158 -24.57 9.33 -7.72
C PHE A 158 -23.68 10.05 -8.75
N ARG A 159 -22.49 9.50 -9.05
CA ARG A 159 -21.60 10.12 -10.06
C ARG A 159 -22.16 10.11 -11.49
N LYS A 160 -23.06 9.18 -11.81
CA LYS A 160 -23.66 9.06 -13.14
C LYS A 160 -24.78 10.09 -13.32
N ASP A 161 -25.64 10.22 -12.32
CA ASP A 161 -26.77 11.15 -12.31
C ASP A 161 -27.08 11.57 -10.87
N PRO A 162 -26.48 12.68 -10.41
CA PRO A 162 -26.67 13.15 -9.04
C PRO A 162 -28.11 13.54 -8.75
N VAL A 163 -28.81 14.15 -9.72
CA VAL A 163 -30.16 14.69 -9.53
C VAL A 163 -31.14 13.55 -9.29
N THR A 164 -31.20 12.58 -10.21
CA THR A 164 -32.09 11.42 -10.08
C THR A 164 -31.78 10.62 -8.82
N TYR A 165 -30.50 10.48 -8.47
CA TYR A 165 -30.09 9.77 -7.26
C TYR A 165 -30.58 10.46 -5.97
N LEU A 166 -30.42 11.78 -5.88
CA LEU A 166 -30.84 12.55 -4.71
C LEU A 166 -32.37 12.60 -4.60
N THR A 167 -33.10 12.82 -5.70
CA THR A 167 -34.58 12.79 -5.69
C THR A 167 -35.13 11.44 -5.23
N HIS A 168 -34.52 10.33 -5.68
CA HIS A 168 -34.89 9.00 -5.21
C HIS A 168 -34.61 8.83 -3.71
N LEU A 169 -33.45 9.29 -3.23
CA LEU A 169 -33.13 9.22 -1.79
C LEU A 169 -34.09 10.05 -0.94
N GLU A 170 -34.43 11.26 -1.38
CA GLU A 170 -35.42 12.11 -0.71
C GLU A 170 -36.79 11.42 -0.64
N ALA A 171 -37.23 10.80 -1.74
CA ALA A 171 -38.49 10.05 -1.75
C ALA A 171 -38.51 8.90 -0.73
N CYS A 172 -37.44 8.09 -0.66
CA CYS A 172 -37.33 7.00 0.33
C CYS A 172 -37.34 7.50 1.77
N LEU A 173 -36.65 8.62 2.05
CA LEU A 173 -36.60 9.21 3.39
C LEU A 173 -37.97 9.75 3.81
N LEU A 174 -38.71 10.35 2.89
CA LEU A 174 -40.06 10.86 3.15
C LEU A 174 -41.11 9.76 3.28
N SER A 175 -40.93 8.60 2.62
CA SER A 175 -41.85 7.46 2.70
C SER A 175 -41.63 6.55 3.93
N SER A 176 -40.61 6.80 4.77
CA SER A 176 -40.13 5.86 5.81
C SER A 176 -39.81 4.46 5.27
N GLU A 177 -39.61 4.33 3.96
CA GLU A 177 -39.09 3.10 3.39
C GLU A 177 -37.61 2.97 3.75
N ALA A 178 -37.16 1.73 3.89
CA ALA A 178 -35.75 1.47 4.15
C ALA A 178 -34.91 2.11 3.04
N VAL A 179 -34.08 3.09 3.41
CA VAL A 179 -33.09 3.66 2.50
C VAL A 179 -32.20 2.51 2.04
N PRO A 180 -32.02 2.28 0.73
CA PRO A 180 -31.15 1.23 0.27
C PRO A 180 -29.73 1.46 0.84
N PRO A 181 -29.04 0.41 1.32
CA PRO A 181 -27.68 0.52 1.88
C PRO A 181 -26.64 0.91 0.85
#